data_AF-A0A1B1LN45-F1
#
_entry.id   AF-A0A1B1LN45-F1
#
_cell.length_a   1.000
_cell.length_b   1.000
_cell.length_c   1.000
_cell.angle_alpha   90.00
_cell.angle_beta   90.00
_cell.angle_gamma   90.00
#
_symmetry.space_group_name_H-M   'P 1'
#
loop_
_entity.id
_entity.type
_entity.pdbx_description
1 polymer ?
#
loop_
_entity_poly.entity_id
_entity_poly.type
_entity_poly.pdbx_seq_one_letter_code
_entity_poly.pdbx_strand_id
1 'polypeptide(L)'
;IEDTLEKVVKLLAYISDKDLFAEFYRKKLARRPLFDKSANDEHERSILTKLKQQCGGQFTSKMEGMVTDLTLAKENQSHFEEYLSNNPNVSPGIDLTVTVLTTGFWPSYKSFDLNLPAEMVKCVEVFREFYQTKTKHRKLTWIYSLGTCN
;
A
#
# COMPACT_ATOMS: atom_id res chain seq x y z
N ILE A 1 8.97 -23.06 6.79
CA ILE A 1 8.16 -21.81 6.91
C ILE A 1 6.69 -22.13 6.68
N GLU A 2 6.33 -22.74 5.55
CA GLU A 2 4.95 -23.16 5.24
C GLU A 2 4.28 -24.01 6.34
N ASP A 3 4.94 -25.04 6.85
CA ASP A 3 4.42 -25.86 7.97
C ASP A 3 4.14 -25.03 9.23
N THR A 4 4.97 -24.01 9.48
CA THR A 4 4.80 -23.11 10.62
C THR A 4 3.59 -22.21 10.42
N LEU A 5 3.39 -21.68 9.21
CA LEU A 5 2.21 -20.89 8.86
C LEU A 5 0.94 -21.73 9.02
N GLU A 6 0.95 -22.98 8.58
CA GLU A 6 -0.20 -23.87 8.74
C GLU A 6 -0.53 -24.13 10.21
N LYS A 7 0.48 -24.38 11.06
CA LYS A 7 0.29 -24.54 12.51
C LYS A 7 -0.29 -23.27 13.15
N VAL A 8 0.20 -22.09 12.77
CA VAL A 8 -0.31 -20.80 13.28
C VAL A 8 -1.78 -20.60 12.90
N VAL A 9 -2.15 -20.91 11.66
CA VAL A 9 -3.54 -20.76 11.22
C VAL A 9 -4.46 -21.76 11.94
N LYS A 10 -4.00 -22.99 12.21
CA LYS A 10 -4.74 -23.95 13.05
C LYS A 10 -4.93 -23.45 14.48
N LEU A 11 -3.91 -22.84 15.08
CA LEU A 11 -4.02 -22.24 16.44
C LEU A 11 -5.05 -21.11 16.48
N LEU A 12 -5.12 -20.31 15.42
CA LEU A 12 -6.10 -19.24 15.25
C LEU A 12 -7.55 -19.70 15.31
N ALA A 13 -7.83 -20.94 14.93
CA ALA A 13 -9.17 -21.51 15.04
C ALA A 13 -9.68 -21.53 16.49
N TYR A 14 -8.78 -21.63 17.47
CA TYR A 14 -9.09 -21.68 18.90
C TYR A 14 -9.13 -20.30 19.58
N ILE A 15 -8.78 -19.23 18.86
CA ILE A 15 -8.84 -17.87 19.38
C ILE A 15 -10.26 -17.34 19.20
N SER A 16 -10.85 -16.79 20.27
CA SER A 16 -12.18 -16.18 20.24
C SER A 16 -12.15 -14.81 19.54
N ASP A 17 -11.19 -13.95 19.89
CA ASP A 17 -11.08 -12.58 19.36
C ASP A 17 -10.31 -12.50 18.03
N LYS A 18 -10.84 -13.18 17.00
CA LYS A 18 -10.21 -13.23 15.68
C LYS A 18 -10.10 -11.84 15.03
N ASP A 19 -11.07 -10.97 15.24
CA ASP A 19 -11.07 -9.61 14.68
C ASP A 19 -9.92 -8.76 15.23
N LEU A 20 -9.59 -8.94 16.51
CA LEU A 20 -8.45 -8.26 17.14
C LEU A 20 -7.14 -8.75 16.52
N PHE A 21 -6.99 -10.06 16.33
CA PHE A 21 -5.85 -10.62 15.60
C PHE A 21 -5.75 -10.04 14.19
N ALA A 22 -6.86 -9.98 13.45
CA ALA A 22 -6.89 -9.45 12.09
C ALA A 22 -6.40 -7.99 12.04
N GLU A 23 -6.84 -7.15 12.97
CA GLU A 23 -6.39 -5.75 13.05
C GLU A 23 -4.91 -5.62 13.40
N PHE A 24 -4.40 -6.44 14.34
CA PHE A 24 -2.96 -6.45 14.63
C PHE A 24 -2.14 -6.95 13.45
N TYR A 25 -2.57 -8.03 12.79
CA TYR A 25 -1.91 -8.56 11.62
C TYR A 25 -1.91 -7.55 10.48
N ARG A 26 -3.05 -6.92 10.19
CA ARG A 26 -3.21 -5.84 9.21
C ARG A 26 -2.24 -4.68 9.48
N LYS A 27 -2.11 -4.26 10.74
CA LYS A 27 -1.16 -3.19 11.13
C LYS A 27 0.30 -3.58 10.90
N LYS A 28 0.66 -4.86 11.12
CA LYS A 28 2.01 -5.39 10.86
C LYS A 28 2.28 -5.54 9.37
N LEU A 29 1.32 -6.10 8.63
CA LEU A 29 1.33 -6.20 7.18
C LEU A 29 1.40 -4.83 6.52
N ALA A 30 0.85 -3.77 7.11
CA ALA A 30 0.93 -2.43 6.52
C ALA A 30 2.36 -1.86 6.56
N ARG A 31 3.15 -2.21 7.58
CA ARG A 31 4.52 -1.70 7.71
C ARG A 31 5.51 -2.49 6.87
N ARG A 32 5.39 -3.81 6.83
CA ARG A 32 6.44 -4.66 6.25
C ARG A 32 6.67 -4.37 4.76
N PRO A 33 5.70 -4.42 3.84
CA PRO A 33 5.95 -4.20 2.42
C PRO A 33 6.28 -2.75 2.06
N LEU A 34 5.79 -1.77 2.85
CA LEU A 34 6.08 -0.36 2.61
C LEU A 34 7.52 0.02 2.96
N PHE A 35 8.09 -0.59 4.00
CA PHE A 35 9.39 -0.19 4.56
C PHE A 35 10.48 -1.27 4.47
N ASP A 36 10.10 -2.54 4.36
CA ASP A 36 10.99 -3.70 4.34
C ASP A 36 10.91 -4.40 2.96
N LYS A 37 11.76 -3.92 2.04
CA LYS A 37 11.91 -4.45 0.68
C LYS A 37 12.47 -5.88 0.63
N SER A 38 12.86 -6.47 1.76
CA SER A 38 13.38 -7.85 1.85
C SER A 38 12.29 -8.90 2.09
N ALA A 39 11.06 -8.47 2.33
CA ALA A 39 9.93 -9.37 2.55
C ALA A 39 9.57 -10.16 1.29
N ASN A 40 9.40 -11.48 1.42
CA ASN A 40 8.98 -12.33 0.31
C ASN A 40 7.46 -12.20 0.09
N ASP A 41 7.08 -11.58 -1.03
CA ASP A 41 5.69 -11.41 -1.49
C ASP A 41 4.92 -12.74 -1.58
N GLU A 42 5.60 -13.84 -1.91
CA GLU A 42 5.00 -15.17 -2.01
C GLU A 42 4.53 -15.68 -0.65
N HIS A 43 5.33 -15.46 0.40
CA HIS A 43 4.96 -15.84 1.76
C HIS A 43 3.77 -15.02 2.28
N GLU A 44 3.68 -13.73 1.92
CA GLU A 44 2.53 -12.88 2.26
C GLU A 44 1.24 -13.36 1.60
N ARG A 45 1.31 -13.75 0.33
CA ARG A 45 0.17 -14.32 -0.39
C ARG A 45 -0.23 -15.69 0.17
N SER A 46 0.75 -16.52 0.52
CA SER A 46 0.53 -17.84 1.10
C SER A 46 -0.22 -17.76 2.44
N ILE A 47 0.24 -16.93 3.38
CA ILE A 47 -0.44 -16.77 4.67
C ILE A 47 -1.85 -16.20 4.52
N LEU A 48 -2.08 -15.23 3.63
CA LEU A 48 -3.43 -14.71 3.38
C LEU A 48 -4.35 -15.78 2.79
N THR A 49 -3.85 -16.62 1.89
CA THR A 49 -4.61 -17.73 1.32
C THR A 49 -5.04 -18.73 2.40
N LYS A 50 -4.13 -19.09 3.31
CA LYS A 50 -4.44 -20.01 4.41
C LYS A 50 -5.41 -19.39 5.42
N LEU A 51 -5.24 -18.10 5.75
CA LEU A 51 -6.17 -17.36 6.61
C LEU A 51 -7.57 -17.30 5.99
N LYS A 52 -7.67 -17.07 4.67
CA LYS A 52 -8.95 -17.03 3.95
C LYS A 52 -9.67 -18.37 4.01
N GLN A 53 -8.94 -19.48 3.84
CA GLN A 53 -9.52 -20.82 3.92
C GLN A 53 -10.10 -21.13 5.31
N GLN A 54 -9.50 -20.61 6.37
CA GLN A 54 -9.84 -20.96 7.74
C GLN A 54 -10.79 -19.96 8.43
N CYS A 55 -10.69 -18.68 8.06
CA CYS A 55 -11.46 -17.59 8.67
C CYS A 55 -12.44 -16.91 7.69
N GLY A 56 -12.44 -17.30 6.41
CA GLY A 56 -13.34 -16.77 5.37
C GLY A 56 -12.82 -15.50 4.69
N GLY A 57 -13.43 -15.16 3.55
CA GLY A 57 -13.00 -14.02 2.71
C GLY A 57 -13.20 -12.64 3.34
N GLN A 58 -14.21 -12.47 4.20
CA GLN A 58 -14.42 -11.19 4.90
C GLN A 58 -13.25 -10.85 5.84
N PHE A 59 -12.67 -11.88 6.47
CA PHE A 59 -11.54 -11.74 7.38
C PHE A 59 -10.29 -11.18 6.68
N THR A 60 -10.01 -11.66 5.47
CA THR A 60 -8.80 -11.31 4.71
C THR A 60 -9.00 -10.15 3.74
N SER A 61 -10.23 -9.75 3.45
CA SER A 61 -10.58 -8.77 2.40
C SER A 61 -9.71 -7.51 2.40
N LYS A 62 -9.55 -6.85 3.56
CA LYS A 62 -8.71 -5.64 3.67
C LYS A 62 -7.24 -5.91 3.37
N MET A 63 -6.71 -7.03 3.87
CA MET A 63 -5.30 -7.40 3.70
C MET A 63 -4.99 -7.83 2.27
N GLU A 64 -5.92 -8.55 1.62
CA GLU A 64 -5.86 -8.86 0.19
C GLU A 64 -5.87 -7.57 -0.65
N GLY A 65 -6.70 -6.59 -0.26
CA GLY A 65 -6.70 -5.25 -0.84
C GLY A 65 -5.35 -4.54 -0.73
N MET A 66 -4.70 -4.62 0.43
CA MET A 66 -3.36 -4.04 0.62
C MET A 66 -2.30 -4.68 -0.29
N VAL A 67 -2.30 -6.01 -0.45
CA VAL A 67 -1.38 -6.70 -1.36
C VAL A 67 -1.67 -6.33 -2.82
N THR A 68 -2.93 -6.17 -3.18
CA THR A 68 -3.34 -5.69 -4.51
C THR A 68 -2.82 -4.28 -4.77
N ASP A 69 -3.00 -3.34 -3.84
CA ASP A 69 -2.50 -1.97 -3.96
C ASP A 69 -0.98 -1.94 -4.20
N LEU A 70 -0.21 -2.76 -3.47
CA LEU A 70 1.25 -2.85 -3.64
C LEU A 70 1.66 -3.44 -5.00
N THR A 71 0.87 -4.38 -5.51
CA THR A 71 1.10 -4.94 -6.85
C THR A 71 0.86 -3.87 -7.92
N LEU A 72 -0.25 -3.13 -7.79
CA LEU A 72 -0.62 -2.05 -8.72
C LEU A 72 0.28 -0.82 -8.59
N ALA A 73 0.95 -0.63 -7.45
CA ALA A 73 1.85 0.51 -7.26
C ALA A 73 3.00 0.52 -8.28
N LYS A 74 3.58 -0.65 -8.59
CA LYS A 74 4.66 -0.77 -9.58
C LYS A 74 4.19 -0.39 -10.98
N GLU A 75 3.04 -0.92 -11.39
CA GLU A 75 2.41 -0.58 -12.68
C GLU A 75 2.04 0.91 -12.75
N ASN A 76 1.46 1.46 -11.68
CA ASN A 76 1.11 2.87 -11.64
C ASN A 76 2.34 3.78 -11.72
N GLN A 77 3.45 3.38 -11.11
CA GLN A 77 4.73 4.09 -11.22
C GLN A 77 5.27 4.06 -12.65
N SER A 78 5.26 2.90 -13.32
CA SER A 78 5.70 2.81 -14.72
C SER A 78 4.85 3.67 -15.67
N HIS A 79 3.53 3.73 -15.45
CA HIS A 79 2.66 4.61 -16.23
C HIS A 79 2.91 6.09 -15.95
N PHE A 80 3.35 6.44 -14.73
CA PHE A 80 3.73 7.81 -14.41
C PHE A 80 5.02 8.19 -15.13
N GLU A 81 6.01 7.30 -15.17
CA GLU A 81 7.26 7.50 -15.92
C GLU A 81 7.00 7.64 -17.43
N GLU A 82 6.11 6.82 -17.99
CA GLU A 82 5.67 6.95 -19.39
C GLU A 82 4.98 8.31 -19.64
N TYR A 83 4.12 8.75 -18.72
CA TYR A 83 3.48 10.06 -18.80
C TYR A 83 4.51 11.20 -18.82
N LEU A 84 5.55 11.14 -17.98
CA LEU A 84 6.62 12.13 -17.97
C LEU A 84 7.42 12.12 -19.28
N SER A 85 7.72 10.92 -19.82
CA SER A 85 8.42 10.79 -21.11
C SER A 85 7.63 11.39 -22.28
N ASN A 86 6.30 11.25 -22.25
CA ASN A 86 5.43 11.79 -23.29
C ASN A 86 5.17 13.31 -23.13
N ASN A 87 5.49 13.88 -21.96
CA ASN A 87 5.26 15.30 -21.64
C ASN A 87 6.56 15.95 -21.15
N PRO A 88 7.55 16.21 -22.02
CA PRO A 88 8.87 16.70 -21.62
C PRO A 88 8.85 18.08 -20.91
N ASN A 89 7.79 18.87 -21.11
CA ASN A 89 7.59 20.14 -20.42
C ASN A 89 7.15 19.97 -18.95
N VAL A 90 6.66 18.79 -18.58
CA VAL A 90 6.16 18.44 -17.25
C VAL A 90 7.25 17.62 -16.55
N SER A 91 8.21 18.31 -15.92
CA SER A 91 9.26 17.65 -15.14
C SER A 91 9.11 17.96 -13.65
N PRO A 92 9.03 16.95 -12.77
CA PRO A 92 8.99 17.15 -11.31
C PRO A 92 10.29 17.76 -10.77
N GLY A 93 11.41 17.66 -11.50
CA GLY A 93 12.71 18.21 -11.11
C GLY A 93 13.46 17.38 -10.05
N ILE A 94 12.78 16.44 -9.40
CA ILE A 94 13.31 15.46 -8.45
C ILE A 94 12.79 14.08 -8.86
N ASP A 95 13.58 13.03 -8.61
CA ASP A 95 13.11 11.66 -8.74
C ASP A 95 11.98 11.37 -7.72
N LEU A 96 10.84 10.90 -8.23
CA LEU A 96 9.62 10.73 -7.46
C LEU A 96 9.06 9.33 -7.68
N THR A 97 9.04 8.55 -6.60
CA THR A 97 8.30 7.29 -6.53
C THR A 97 7.05 7.46 -5.68
N VAL A 98 5.88 7.10 -6.21
CA VAL A 98 4.60 7.22 -5.51
C VAL A 98 3.91 5.87 -5.38
N THR A 99 3.53 5.51 -4.15
CA THR A 99 2.71 4.33 -3.86
C THR A 99 1.30 4.78 -3.50
N VAL A 100 0.31 4.43 -4.33
CA VAL A 100 -1.10 4.77 -4.10
C VAL A 100 -1.78 3.68 -3.30
N LEU A 101 -2.42 4.06 -2.19
CA LEU A 101 -3.05 3.15 -1.23
C LEU A 101 -4.56 3.40 -1.15
N THR A 102 -5.36 2.34 -1.11
CA THR A 102 -6.83 2.44 -1.05
C THR A 102 -7.30 2.68 0.39
N THR A 103 -7.98 3.80 0.61
CA THR A 103 -8.61 4.13 1.90
C THR A 103 -9.57 3.01 2.33
N GLY A 104 -9.46 2.55 3.58
CA GLY A 104 -10.30 1.50 4.16
C GLY A 104 -9.65 0.12 4.20
N PHE A 105 -8.70 -0.17 3.30
CA PHE A 105 -7.88 -1.38 3.40
C PHE A 105 -6.72 -1.17 4.39
N TRP A 106 -6.07 -0.03 4.30
CA TRP A 106 -4.91 0.31 5.13
C TRP A 106 -5.33 0.84 6.52
N PRO A 107 -4.45 0.72 7.54
CA PRO A 107 -4.65 1.37 8.82
C PRO A 107 -4.82 2.89 8.66
N SER A 108 -5.54 3.52 9.59
CA SER A 108 -5.65 4.97 9.62
C SER A 108 -4.31 5.59 9.99
N TYR A 109 -3.79 6.44 9.10
CA TYR A 109 -2.60 7.24 9.35
C TYR A 109 -3.01 8.67 9.66
N LYS A 110 -2.31 9.31 10.61
CA LYS A 110 -2.52 10.72 10.88
C LYS A 110 -1.91 11.53 9.74
N SER A 111 -2.73 12.35 9.08
CA SER A 111 -2.25 13.40 8.19
C SER A 111 -1.92 14.64 9.00
N PHE A 112 -0.84 15.32 8.64
CA PHE A 112 -0.49 16.62 9.18
C PHE A 112 -0.18 17.56 8.03
N ASP A 113 -0.56 18.82 8.19
CA ASP A 113 -0.19 19.86 7.24
C ASP A 113 1.30 20.14 7.41
N LEU A 114 2.03 20.02 6.30
CA LEU A 114 3.47 20.21 6.26
C LEU A 114 3.77 21.26 5.18
N ASN A 115 4.57 22.26 5.54
CA ASN A 115 5.05 23.25 4.59
C ASN A 115 6.16 22.61 3.74
N LEU A 116 5.76 22.07 2.59
CA LEU A 116 6.68 21.45 1.64
C LEU A 116 7.52 22.51 0.93
N PRO A 117 8.81 22.24 0.65
CA PRO A 117 9.61 23.02 -0.29
C PRO A 117 8.94 23.07 -1.67
N ALA A 118 9.21 24.14 -2.43
CA ALA A 118 8.57 24.40 -3.72
C ALA A 118 8.75 23.24 -4.71
N GLU A 119 9.91 22.60 -4.68
CA GLU A 119 10.25 21.46 -5.53
C GLU A 119 9.37 20.24 -5.22
N MET A 120 9.09 19.98 -3.94
CA MET A 120 8.21 18.88 -3.53
C MET A 120 6.74 19.18 -3.82
N VAL A 121 6.32 20.45 -3.70
CA VAL A 121 4.97 20.89 -4.10
C VAL A 121 4.76 20.60 -5.58
N LYS A 122 5.75 20.96 -6.44
CA LYS A 122 5.71 20.66 -7.87
C LYS A 122 5.55 19.17 -8.15
N CYS A 123 6.31 18.32 -7.44
CA CYS A 123 6.20 16.86 -7.55
C CYS A 123 4.77 16.36 -7.25
N VAL A 124 4.18 16.85 -6.17
CA VAL A 124 2.81 16.52 -5.75
C VAL A 124 1.78 16.94 -6.80
N GLU A 125 1.94 18.12 -7.40
CA GLU A 125 1.05 18.64 -8.43
C GLU A 125 1.15 17.85 -9.74
N VAL A 126 2.37 17.59 -10.22
CA VAL A 126 2.60 16.78 -11.43
C VAL A 126 1.99 15.39 -11.30
N PHE A 127 2.18 14.73 -10.15
CA PHE A 127 1.57 13.42 -9.93
C PHE A 127 0.04 13.49 -9.83
N ARG A 128 -0.51 14.57 -9.25
CA ARG A 128 -1.96 14.80 -9.19
C ARG A 128 -2.55 14.92 -10.58
N GLU A 129 -1.94 15.70 -11.47
CA GLU A 129 -2.38 15.87 -12.86
C GLU A 129 -2.39 14.53 -13.60
N PHE A 130 -1.29 13.77 -13.52
CA PHE A 130 -1.22 12.41 -14.03
C PHE A 130 -2.38 11.54 -13.51
N TYR A 131 -2.58 11.49 -12.18
CA TYR A 131 -3.56 10.61 -11.58
C TYR A 131 -5.01 10.97 -11.96
N GLN A 132 -5.29 12.26 -12.17
CA GLN A 132 -6.60 12.74 -12.65
C GLN A 132 -6.92 12.27 -14.07
N THR A 133 -5.91 12.06 -14.93
CA THR A 133 -6.13 11.48 -16.27
C THR A 133 -6.65 10.04 -16.19
N LYS A 134 -6.24 9.29 -15.16
CA LYS A 134 -6.69 7.91 -14.94
C LYS A 134 -8.04 7.81 -14.26
N THR A 135 -8.30 8.65 -13.24
CA THR A 135 -9.53 8.56 -12.46
C THR A 135 -10.09 9.94 -12.13
N LYS A 136 -11.29 10.25 -12.64
CA LYS A 136 -11.97 11.53 -12.38
C LYS A 136 -12.76 11.56 -11.08
N HIS A 137 -13.01 10.40 -10.46
CA HIS A 137 -13.88 10.26 -9.30
C HIS A 137 -13.13 9.95 -7.99
N ARG A 138 -11.80 9.90 -8.02
CA ARG A 138 -10.98 9.60 -6.83
C ARG A 138 -10.23 10.84 -6.38
N LYS A 139 -10.13 11.02 -5.07
CA LYS A 139 -9.36 12.10 -4.44
C LYS A 139 -8.13 11.51 -3.76
N LEU A 140 -6.95 12.05 -4.08
CA LEU A 140 -5.71 11.70 -3.42
C LEU A 140 -5.53 12.49 -2.13
N THR A 141 -5.02 11.84 -1.09
CA THR A 141 -4.57 12.46 0.17
C THR A 141 -3.14 11.99 0.43
N TRP A 142 -2.23 12.93 0.64
CA TRP A 142 -0.82 12.60 0.88
C TRP A 142 -0.58 12.33 2.35
N ILE A 143 0.09 11.22 2.66
CA ILE A 143 0.45 10.81 4.01
C ILE A 143 1.96 10.93 4.17
N TYR A 144 2.43 12.13 4.51
CA TYR A 144 3.86 12.44 4.59
C TYR A 144 4.60 11.61 5.65
N SER A 145 3.92 11.17 6.70
CA SER A 145 4.51 10.32 7.75
C SER A 145 4.98 8.94 7.28
N LEU A 146 4.59 8.52 6.07
CA LEU A 146 5.03 7.27 5.45
C LEU A 146 6.08 7.49 4.36
N GLY A 147 6.33 8.75 4.00
CA GLY A 147 7.32 9.11 2.99
C GLY A 147 8.74 9.12 3.55
N THR A 148 9.72 9.03 2.65
CA THR A 148 11.13 9.24 2.92
C THR A 148 11.72 10.07 1.79
N CYS A 149 12.74 10.88 2.07
CA CYS A 149 13.51 11.64 1.08
C CYS A 149 15.00 11.55 1.45
N ASN A 150 15.87 11.67 0.44
CA ASN A 150 17.33 11.69 0.58
C ASN A 150 17.88 12.99 -0.01
#